data_AF-A0ABC8CZV2-F1
#
_entry.id   AF-A0ABC8CZV2-F1
#
_cell.length_a   1.000
_cell.length_b   1.000
_cell.length_c   1.000
_cell.angle_alpha   90.00
_cell.angle_beta   90.00
_cell.angle_gamma   90.00
#
_symmetry.space_group_name_H-M   'P 1'
#
loop_
_entity.id
_entity.type
_entity.pdbx_description
1 polymer ?
#
loop_
_entity_poly.entity_id
_entity_poly.type
_entity_poly.pdbx_seq_one_letter_code
_entity_poly.pdbx_strand_id
1 'polypeptide(L)' 'MIVRNNLKKIRMQEFMMAPGEFAEHLGVDIKNYSSWERGRSKPTLDKALKVAYKLNRDVKEIWYLE' A
#
# COMPACT_ATOMS: atom_id res chain seq x y z
N MET A 1 18.82 -6.38 -2.94
CA MET A 1 17.71 -5.93 -2.08
C MET A 1 16.66 -5.24 -2.93
N ILE A 2 15.46 -5.80 -3.02
CA ILE A 2 14.31 -5.27 -3.76
C ILE A 2 13.24 -4.90 -2.74
N VAL A 3 12.60 -3.75 -2.90
CA VAL A 3 11.44 -3.39 -2.04
C VAL A 3 10.21 -4.17 -2.48
N ARG A 4 9.65 -4.98 -1.58
CA ARG A 4 8.36 -5.66 -1.72
C ARG A 4 7.27 -4.98 -0.89
N ASN A 5 6.03 -5.43 -1.03
CA ASN A 5 4.90 -4.87 -0.30
C ASN A 5 3.86 -5.92 0.12
N ASN A 6 3.13 -5.61 1.20
CA ASN A 6 2.03 -6.41 1.74
C ASN A 6 0.63 -5.83 1.44
N LEU A 7 0.51 -4.85 0.53
CA LEU A 7 -0.75 -4.11 0.31
C LEU A 7 -1.92 -5.03 -0.04
N LYS A 8 -1.68 -6.06 -0.86
CA LYS A 8 -2.73 -7.02 -1.24
C LYS A 8 -3.22 -7.82 -0.03
N LYS A 9 -2.30 -8.25 0.83
CA LYS A 9 -2.60 -9.01 2.04
C LYS A 9 -3.42 -8.15 3.00
N ILE A 10 -2.95 -6.93 3.27
CA ILE A 10 -3.64 -5.97 4.14
C ILE A 10 -5.06 -5.70 3.62
N ARG A 11 -5.19 -5.36 2.32
CA ARG A 11 -6.51 -5.08 1.71
C ARG A 11 -7.47 -6.26 1.83
N MET A 12 -7.02 -7.48 1.52
CA MET A 12 -7.89 -8.65 1.48
C MET A 12 -8.21 -9.24 2.86
N GLN A 13 -7.27 -9.20 3.80
CA GLN A 13 -7.44 -9.85 5.11
C GLN A 13 -8.07 -8.93 6.15
N GLU A 14 -7.79 -7.63 6.11
CA GLU A 14 -8.22 -6.70 7.16
C GLU A 14 -9.40 -5.85 6.73
N PHE A 15 -9.39 -5.36 5.49
CA PHE A 15 -10.40 -4.42 5.00
C PHE A 15 -11.47 -5.09 4.13
N MET A 16 -11.12 -6.19 3.46
CA MET A 16 -11.98 -6.90 2.50
C MET A 16 -12.58 -5.97 1.42
N MET A 17 -11.83 -4.93 1.04
CA MET A 17 -12.27 -3.91 0.09
C MET A 17 -11.86 -4.25 -1.35
N ALA A 18 -12.65 -3.78 -2.31
CA ALA A 18 -12.21 -3.71 -3.69
C ALA A 18 -10.99 -2.76 -3.81
N PRO A 19 -10.11 -2.95 -4.81
CA PRO A 19 -8.94 -2.08 -4.99
C PRO A 19 -9.29 -0.59 -5.07
N GLY A 20 -10.42 -0.24 -5.68
CA GLY A 20 -10.93 1.13 -5.80
C GLY A 20 -11.24 1.74 -4.44
N GLU A 21 -12.08 1.07 -3.66
CA GLU A 21 -12.49 1.48 -2.31
C GLU A 21 -11.29 1.62 -1.38
N PHE A 22 -10.33 0.69 -1.46
CA PHE A 22 -9.13 0.76 -0.64
C PHE A 22 -8.20 1.90 -1.06
N ALA A 23 -8.08 2.19 -2.36
CA ALA A 23 -7.33 3.35 -2.83
C ALA A 23 -7.96 4.67 -2.35
N GLU A 24 -9.29 4.77 -2.38
CA GLU A 24 -10.04 5.91 -1.84
C GLU A 24 -9.85 6.06 -0.33
N HIS A 25 -9.95 4.97 0.43
CA HIS A 25 -9.66 4.93 1.86
C HIS A 25 -8.23 5.45 2.17
N LEU A 26 -7.25 4.99 1.40
CA LEU A 26 -5.87 5.46 1.46
C LEU A 26 -5.69 6.90 0.93
N GLY A 27 -6.67 7.47 0.24
CA GLY A 27 -6.59 8.81 -0.36
C GLY A 27 -5.54 8.88 -1.48
N VAL A 28 -5.41 7.80 -2.25
CA VAL A 28 -4.48 7.70 -3.37
C VAL A 28 -5.23 7.32 -4.64
N ASP A 29 -4.68 7.73 -5.78
CA ASP A 29 -5.22 7.33 -7.07
C ASP A 29 -5.16 5.80 -7.26
N ILE A 30 -6.23 5.23 -7.80
CA ILE A 30 -6.37 3.78 -8.02
C ILE A 30 -5.27 3.19 -8.91
N LYS A 31 -4.75 3.93 -9.89
CA LYS A 31 -3.65 3.47 -10.75
C LYS A 31 -2.36 3.38 -9.95
N ASN A 32 -2.09 4.37 -9.10
CA ASN A 32 -0.94 4.35 -8.18
C ASN A 32 -1.02 3.15 -7.24
N TYR A 33 -2.15 3.00 -6.54
CA TYR A 33 -2.38 1.85 -5.66
C TYR A 33 -2.20 0.52 -6.38
N SER A 34 -2.86 0.36 -7.53
CA SER A 34 -2.80 -0.85 -8.37
C SER A 34 -1.39 -1.17 -8.86
N SER A 35 -0.57 -0.15 -9.10
CA SER A 35 0.83 -0.31 -9.50
C SER A 35 1.69 -0.73 -8.32
N TRP A 36 1.48 -0.14 -7.14
CA TRP A 36 2.18 -0.51 -5.91
C TRP A 36 1.84 -1.92 -5.46
N GLU A 37 0.55 -2.30 -5.42
CA GLU A 37 0.09 -3.63 -5.01
C GLU A 37 0.73 -4.73 -5.88
N ARG A 38 0.84 -4.49 -7.19
CA ARG A 38 1.46 -5.41 -8.15
C ARG A 38 2.99 -5.33 -8.18
N GLY A 39 3.61 -4.43 -7.41
CA GLY A 39 5.07 -4.21 -7.39
C GLY A 39 5.64 -3.57 -8.65
N ARG A 40 4.81 -3.00 -9.54
CA ARG A 40 5.24 -2.36 -10.80
C ARG A 40 5.93 -1.01 -10.54
N SER A 41 5.50 -0.30 -9.51
CA SER A 41 6.17 0.92 -9.04
C SER A 41 6.17 0.95 -7.52
N LYS A 42 6.97 1.86 -6.96
CA LYS A 42 7.10 2.07 -5.52
C LYS A 42 6.50 3.44 -5.18
N PRO A 43 5.87 3.61 -4.01
CA PRO A 43 5.50 4.95 -3.54
C PRO A 43 6.78 5.77 -3.29
N THR A 44 6.65 7.10 -3.31
CA THR A 44 7.65 7.96 -2.69
C THR A 44 7.63 7.76 -1.17
N LEU A 45 8.69 8.16 -0.47
CA LEU A 45 8.74 8.07 0.98
C LEU A 45 7.55 8.76 1.64
N ASP A 46 7.18 9.96 1.19
CA ASP A 46 6.01 10.69 1.71
C ASP A 46 4.71 9.92 1.55
N LYS A 47 4.50 9.28 0.38
CA LYS A 47 3.28 8.50 0.13
C LYS A 47 3.27 7.23 0.97
N ALA A 48 4.42 6.57 1.13
CA ALA A 48 4.55 5.39 1.98
C ALA A 48 4.22 5.71 3.44
N LEU A 49 4.76 6.81 3.97
CA LEU A 49 4.50 7.27 5.33
C LEU A 49 3.05 7.70 5.54
N LYS A 50 2.43 8.38 4.58
CA LYS A 50 1.00 8.75 4.66
C LYS A 50 0.09 7.51 4.68
N VAL A 51 0.40 6.51 3.86
CA VAL A 51 -0.34 5.24 3.86
C VAL A 51 -0.14 4.49 5.18
N ALA A 52 1.09 4.44 5.69
CA ALA A 52 1.40 3.84 6.99
C ALA A 52 0.64 4.49 8.14
N TYR A 53 0.60 5.83 8.16
CA TYR A 53 -0.18 6.59 9.12
C TYR A 53 -1.68 6.26 9.05
N LYS A 54 -2.26 6.21 7.84
CA LYS A 54 -3.68 5.86 7.65
C LYS A 54 -4.02 4.44 8.08
N LEU A 55 -3.11 3.50 7.83
CA LEU A 55 -3.27 2.10 8.22
C LEU A 55 -2.92 1.85 9.70
N ASN A 56 -2.44 2.88 10.41
CA ASN A 56 -1.92 2.79 11.77
C ASN A 56 -0.90 1.65 11.95
N ARG A 57 0.07 1.58 11.03
CA ARG A 57 1.08 0.51 10.93
C ARG A 57 2.47 1.10 10.67
N ASP A 58 3.50 0.32 10.98
CA ASP A 58 4.86 0.70 10.59
C ASP A 58 5.01 0.57 9.06
N VAL A 59 5.74 1.52 8.45
CA VAL A 59 5.96 1.51 7.01
C VAL A 59 6.64 0.21 6.54
N LYS A 60 7.46 -0.43 7.40
CA LYS A 60 8.14 -1.70 7.13
C LYS A 60 7.20 -2.89 7.12
N GLU A 61 6.06 -2.83 7.80
CA GLU A 61 5.03 -3.88 7.72
C GLU A 61 4.33 -3.85 6.36
N ILE A 62 4.31 -2.69 5.70
CA ILE A 62 3.67 -2.49 4.40
C ILE A 62 4.66 -2.62 3.26
N TRP A 63 5.86 -2.02 3.37
CA TRP A 63 6.94 -2.06 2.38
C TRP A 63 8.27 -2.44 3.03
N TYR A 64 8.88 -3.54 2.60
CA TYR A 64 10.08 -4.10 3.21
C TYR A 64 11.14 -4.46 2.16
N LEU A 65 12.40 -4.57 2.60
CA LEU A 65 13.52 -5.01 1.77
C LEU A 65 13.63 -6.54 1.81
N GLU A 66 13.75 -7.15 0.63
CA GLU A 66 14.06 -8.57 0.43
C GLU A 66 15.34 -8.74 -0.41
#